data_AF-A0A0A9YLN2-F1
#
_entry.id   AF-A0A0A9YLN2-F1
#
_cell.length_a   1.000
_cell.length_b   1.000
_cell.length_c   1.000
_cell.angle_alpha   90.00
_cell.angle_beta   90.00
_cell.angle_gamma   90.00
#
_symmetry.space_group_name_H-M   'P 1'
#
loop_
_entity.id
_entity.type
_entity.pdbx_description
1 polymer ?
#
loop_
_entity_poly.entity_id
_entity_poly.type
_entity_poly.pdbx_seq_one_letter_code
_entity_poly.pdbx_strand_id
1 'polypeptide(L)'
;EGEHVFIQRKSMLLYIMKQEFLRTQRCDYSIGAEEVLEERLGLAVKAKSPYLKIINQHIHDMHKAGLINKWLKDSLPAKDKCWMNTLSSSSSTHTVNMSDMQGCFFLLFIGVFSSVLLMGGECFMKWWKKRKQQNVIRPFIS
;
A
#
# COMPACT_ATOMS: atom_id res chain seq x y z
N GLU A 1 -10.80 -15.36 12.53
CA GLU A 1 -11.45 -16.65 12.24
C GLU A 1 -11.33 -16.88 10.74
N GLY A 2 -10.54 -17.87 10.33
CA GLY A 2 -10.26 -18.16 8.93
C GLY A 2 -10.26 -19.66 8.75
N GLU A 3 -11.39 -20.23 8.33
CA GLU A 3 -11.56 -21.68 8.20
C GLU A 3 -11.64 -22.16 6.74
N HIS A 4 -11.57 -21.27 5.75
CA HIS A 4 -11.80 -21.66 4.36
C HIS A 4 -10.68 -21.18 3.42
N VAL A 5 -9.97 -22.16 2.85
CA VAL A 5 -9.02 -21.96 1.75
C VAL A 5 -9.71 -22.37 0.45
N PHE A 6 -9.83 -21.44 -0.50
CA PHE A 6 -10.37 -21.73 -1.82
C PHE A 6 -9.23 -22.03 -2.79
N ILE A 7 -9.21 -23.25 -3.34
CA ILE A 7 -8.29 -23.64 -4.42
C ILE A 7 -9.08 -23.65 -5.72
N GLN A 8 -8.88 -22.63 -6.54
CA GLN A 8 -9.56 -22.45 -7.82
C GLN A 8 -8.68 -21.69 -8.80
N ARG A 9 -9.13 -21.63 -10.06
CA ARG A 9 -8.56 -20.74 -11.07
C ARG A 9 -8.48 -19.30 -10.57
N LYS A 10 -7.37 -18.64 -10.85
CA LYS A 10 -7.13 -17.23 -10.48
C LYS A 10 -8.24 -16.29 -10.92
N SER A 11 -8.77 -16.45 -12.15
CA SER A 11 -9.89 -15.65 -12.65
C SER A 11 -11.16 -15.79 -11.80
N MET A 12 -11.44 -17.00 -11.32
CA MET A 12 -12.58 -17.28 -10.44
C MET A 12 -12.35 -16.71 -9.05
N LEU A 13 -11.14 -16.87 -8.49
CA LEU A 13 -10.79 -16.30 -7.19
C LEU A 13 -10.94 -14.78 -7.18
N LEU A 14 -10.53 -14.10 -8.26
CA LEU A 14 -10.71 -12.66 -8.42
C LEU A 14 -12.19 -12.25 -8.40
N TYR A 15 -13.06 -13.06 -9.00
CA TYR A 15 -14.50 -12.82 -9.00
C TYR A 15 -15.10 -13.00 -7.60
N ILE A 16 -14.73 -14.07 -6.89
CA ILE A 16 -15.16 -14.33 -5.51
C ILE A 16 -14.74 -13.19 -4.58
N MET A 17 -13.48 -12.75 -4.68
CA MET A 17 -12.97 -11.61 -3.90
C MET A 17 -13.77 -10.34 -4.16
N LYS A 18 -14.10 -10.05 -5.43
CA LYS A 18 -14.91 -8.89 -5.80
C LYS A 18 -16.30 -8.98 -5.19
N GLN A 19 -16.93 -10.15 -5.26
CA GLN A 19 -18.27 -10.37 -4.72
C GLN A 19 -18.32 -10.19 -3.19
N GLU A 20 -17.33 -10.73 -2.47
CA GLU A 20 -17.24 -10.55 -1.02
C GLU A 20 -16.93 -9.10 -0.61
N PHE A 21 -16.10 -8.41 -1.39
CA PHE A 21 -15.88 -6.97 -1.20
C PHE A 21 -17.16 -6.16 -1.42
N LEU A 22 -17.96 -6.48 -2.45
CA LEU A 22 -19.25 -5.81 -2.65
C LEU A 22 -20.22 -6.06 -1.48
N ARG A 23 -20.19 -7.25 -0.87
CA ARG A 23 -21.04 -7.63 0.26
C ARG A 23 -20.65 -6.99 1.59
N THR A 24 -19.36 -6.96 1.91
CA THR A 24 -18.84 -6.58 3.24
C THR A 24 -18.16 -5.22 3.26
N GLN A 25 -17.78 -4.69 2.08
CA GLN A 25 -16.90 -3.53 1.91
C GLN A 25 -15.52 -3.70 2.57
N ARG A 26 -15.09 -4.95 2.85
CA ARG A 26 -13.80 -5.30 3.45
C ARG A 26 -12.98 -6.21 2.53
N CYS A 27 -11.65 -6.16 2.69
CA CYS A 27 -10.70 -6.95 1.92
C CYS A 27 -10.21 -8.14 2.76
N ASP A 28 -11.11 -9.08 3.06
CA ASP A 28 -10.81 -10.20 3.97
C ASP A 28 -10.06 -11.35 3.27
N TYR A 29 -10.07 -11.38 1.93
CA TYR A 29 -9.42 -12.41 1.11
C TYR A 29 -8.19 -11.86 0.39
N SER A 30 -7.17 -12.71 0.23
CA SER A 30 -5.96 -12.46 -0.55
C SER A 30 -5.58 -13.67 -1.38
N ILE A 31 -5.16 -13.46 -2.63
CA ILE A 31 -4.62 -14.51 -3.51
C ILE A 31 -3.10 -14.57 -3.35
N GLY A 32 -2.55 -15.77 -3.17
CA GLY A 32 -1.10 -15.99 -3.11
C GLY A 32 -0.40 -15.60 -4.43
N ALA A 33 0.86 -15.16 -4.32
CA ALA A 33 1.64 -14.75 -5.49
C ALA A 33 2.02 -15.92 -6.41
N GLU A 34 2.06 -17.14 -5.86
CA GLU A 34 2.48 -18.34 -6.57
C GLU A 34 1.27 -19.09 -7.15
N GLU A 35 1.33 -19.37 -8.44
CA GLU A 35 0.36 -20.24 -9.11
C GLU A 35 0.81 -21.69 -8.93
N VAL A 36 0.09 -22.43 -8.09
CA VAL A 36 0.41 -23.83 -7.76
C VAL A 36 0.31 -24.74 -8.98
N LEU A 37 -0.54 -24.39 -9.97
CA LEU A 37 -0.74 -25.14 -11.21
C LEU A 37 -1.08 -24.22 -12.37
N GLU A 38 -0.35 -24.34 -13.49
CA GLU A 38 -0.64 -23.60 -14.72
C GLU A 38 -1.78 -24.30 -15.51
N GLU A 39 -3.02 -23.85 -15.30
CA GLU A 39 -4.17 -24.38 -16.03
C GLU A 39 -4.33 -23.72 -17.40
N ARG A 40 -4.38 -24.54 -18.46
CA ARG A 40 -4.67 -24.07 -19.83
C ARG A 40 -6.16 -24.20 -20.13
N LEU A 41 -6.78 -23.11 -20.57
CA LEU A 41 -8.19 -23.11 -21.02
C LEU A 41 -8.29 -23.73 -22.43
N GLY A 42 -9.23 -24.64 -22.60
CA GLY A 42 -9.55 -25.27 -23.88
C GLY A 42 -11.02 -25.12 -24.25
N LEU A 43 -11.31 -25.14 -25.56
CA LEU A 43 -12.68 -25.16 -26.08
C LEU A 43 -13.08 -26.60 -26.42
N ALA A 44 -14.21 -27.05 -25.89
CA ALA A 44 -14.79 -28.34 -26.27
C ALA A 44 -15.86 -28.15 -27.36
N VAL A 45 -15.80 -28.98 -28.40
CA VAL A 45 -16.81 -29.01 -29.47
C VAL A 45 -17.21 -30.46 -29.76
N LYS A 46 -18.36 -30.65 -30.42
CA LYS A 46 -18.82 -31.98 -30.84
C LYS A 46 -17.74 -32.69 -31.68
N ALA A 47 -17.53 -33.97 -31.40
CA ALA A 47 -16.60 -34.81 -32.14
C ALA A 47 -16.89 -34.74 -33.66
N LYS A 48 -15.82 -34.61 -34.46
CA LYS A 48 -15.87 -34.48 -35.94
C LYS A 48 -16.62 -33.24 -36.45
N SER A 49 -16.77 -32.19 -35.63
CA SER A 49 -17.32 -30.92 -36.11
C SER A 49 -16.41 -30.30 -37.19
N PRO A 50 -16.92 -29.97 -38.40
CA PRO A 50 -16.13 -29.30 -39.44
C PRO A 50 -15.70 -27.88 -39.02
N TYR A 51 -16.41 -27.29 -38.05
CA TYR A 51 -16.14 -25.95 -37.53
C TYR A 51 -14.91 -25.88 -36.64
N LEU A 52 -14.42 -27.00 -36.11
CA LEU A 52 -13.25 -27.00 -35.21
C LEU A 52 -12.03 -26.36 -35.89
N LYS A 53 -11.81 -26.65 -37.17
CA LYS A 53 -10.69 -26.09 -37.94
C LYS A 53 -10.80 -24.57 -38.07
N ILE A 54 -12.00 -24.10 -38.39
CA ILE A 54 -12.30 -22.67 -38.60
C ILE A 54 -12.17 -21.91 -37.27
N ILE A 55 -12.75 -22.45 -36.19
CA ILE A 55 -12.69 -21.85 -34.85
C ILE A 55 -11.25 -21.77 -34.36
N ASN A 56 -10.48 -22.85 -34.49
CA ASN A 56 -9.06 -22.86 -34.08
C ASN A 56 -8.24 -21.81 -34.84
N GLN A 57 -8.50 -21.63 -36.13
CA GLN A 57 -7.83 -20.61 -36.94
C GLN A 57 -8.14 -19.20 -36.42
N HIS A 58 -9.42 -18.88 -36.22
CA HIS A 58 -9.81 -17.56 -35.70
C HIS A 58 -9.30 -17.31 -34.27
N ILE A 59 -9.33 -18.33 -33.39
CA ILE A 59 -8.74 -18.22 -32.04
C ILE A 59 -7.25 -17.92 -32.14
N HIS A 60 -6.54 -18.60 -33.06
CA HIS A 60 -5.11 -18.34 -33.26
C HIS A 60 -4.87 -16.90 -33.74
N ASP A 61 -5.67 -16.40 -34.67
CA ASP A 61 -5.54 -15.04 -35.19
C ASP A 61 -5.87 -14.00 -34.12
N MET A 62 -6.91 -14.23 -33.31
CA MET A 62 -7.24 -13.39 -32.15
C MET A 62 -6.12 -13.39 -31.10
N HIS A 63 -5.47 -14.54 -30.88
CA HIS A 63 -4.35 -14.63 -29.95
C HIS A 63 -3.15 -13.83 -30.46
N LYS A 64 -2.79 -13.97 -31.74
CA LYS A 64 -1.71 -13.22 -32.39
C LYS A 64 -1.95 -11.71 -32.37
N ALA A 65 -3.20 -11.30 -32.60
CA ALA A 65 -3.59 -9.89 -32.54
C ALA A 65 -3.67 -9.34 -31.09
N GLY A 66 -3.49 -10.19 -30.06
CA GLY A 66 -3.59 -9.79 -28.66
C GLY A 66 -5.02 -9.54 -28.19
N LEU A 67 -6.03 -9.86 -29.00
CA LEU A 67 -7.45 -9.66 -28.66
C LEU A 67 -7.88 -10.51 -27.47
N ILE A 68 -7.30 -11.72 -27.31
CA ILE A 68 -7.56 -12.56 -26.14
C ILE A 68 -7.07 -11.91 -24.85
N ASN A 69 -5.87 -11.32 -24.87
CA ASN A 69 -5.31 -10.62 -23.70
C ASN A 69 -6.15 -9.39 -23.35
N LYS A 70 -6.60 -8.63 -24.37
CA LYS A 70 -7.50 -7.50 -24.17
C LYS A 70 -8.84 -7.95 -23.58
N TRP A 71 -9.47 -8.97 -24.17
CA TRP A 71 -10.73 -9.52 -23.70
C TRP A 71 -10.63 -10.02 -22.26
N LEU A 72 -9.53 -10.69 -21.89
CA LEU A 72 -9.31 -11.15 -20.53
C LEU A 72 -9.19 -9.98 -19.56
N LYS A 73 -8.44 -8.94 -19.92
CA LYS A 73 -8.29 -7.72 -19.11
C LYS A 73 -9.62 -6.99 -18.94
N ASP A 74 -10.44 -6.93 -19.98
CA ASP A 74 -11.73 -6.24 -19.97
C ASP A 74 -12.83 -7.06 -19.24
N SER A 75 -12.71 -8.39 -19.22
CA SER A 75 -13.68 -9.29 -18.57
C SER A 75 -13.42 -9.51 -17.09
N LEU A 76 -12.17 -9.35 -16.63
CA LEU A 76 -11.82 -9.48 -15.22
C LEU A 76 -12.34 -8.27 -14.42
N PRO A 77 -12.71 -8.47 -13.15
CA PRO A 77 -13.17 -7.37 -12.30
C PRO A 77 -12.09 -6.28 -12.22
N ALA A 78 -12.54 -5.03 -12.25
CA ALA A 78 -11.65 -3.86 -12.19
C ALA A 78 -10.74 -3.93 -10.95
N LYS A 79 -9.52 -3.40 -11.10
CA LYS A 79 -8.54 -3.38 -10.01
C LYS A 79 -9.04 -2.45 -8.89
N ASP A 80 -9.61 -3.04 -7.83
CA ASP A 80 -10.09 -2.28 -6.69
C ASP A 80 -9.03 -2.11 -5.60
N LYS A 81 -9.39 -1.41 -4.52
CA LYS A 81 -8.56 -1.24 -3.32
C LYS A 81 -8.01 -2.58 -2.77
N CYS A 82 -8.77 -3.67 -2.87
CA CYS A 82 -8.32 -5.00 -2.42
C CYS A 82 -7.27 -5.66 -3.33
N TRP A 83 -7.19 -5.28 -4.61
CA TRP A 83 -6.14 -5.79 -5.51
C TRP A 83 -4.76 -5.30 -5.10
N MET A 84 -4.65 -4.06 -4.62
CA MET A 84 -3.37 -3.47 -4.21
C MET A 84 -2.76 -4.23 -3.03
N ASN A 85 -3.58 -4.63 -2.06
CA ASN A 85 -3.15 -5.46 -0.92
C ASN A 85 -2.76 -6.89 -1.32
N THR A 86 -3.28 -7.38 -2.44
CA THR A 86 -2.95 -8.73 -2.92
C THR A 86 -1.60 -8.75 -3.63
N LEU A 87 -1.28 -7.70 -4.40
CA LEU A 87 0.04 -7.51 -5.04
C LEU A 87 1.11 -6.94 -4.10
N SER A 88 0.74 -6.31 -2.99
CA SER A 88 1.72 -5.79 -2.02
C SER A 88 2.49 -6.89 -1.28
N SER A 89 2.16 -8.16 -1.51
CA SER A 89 2.94 -9.30 -1.03
C SER A 89 4.19 -9.58 -1.89
N SER A 90 4.34 -8.95 -3.07
CA SER A 90 5.36 -9.34 -4.07
C SER A 90 6.28 -8.23 -4.57
N SER A 91 6.43 -7.11 -3.86
CA SER A 91 7.61 -6.24 -4.03
C SER A 91 7.67 -5.17 -2.96
N SER A 92 8.57 -5.36 -2.01
CA SER A 92 9.55 -4.35 -1.53
C SER A 92 9.38 -2.93 -2.08
N THR A 93 8.29 -2.24 -1.74
CA THR A 93 8.27 -0.79 -1.85
C THR A 93 8.74 -0.32 -0.49
N HIS A 94 10.06 -0.22 -0.33
CA HIS A 94 10.66 0.51 0.78
C HIS A 94 10.40 2.01 0.56
N THR A 95 9.12 2.40 0.47
CA THR A 95 8.74 3.76 0.81
C THR A 95 8.98 3.84 2.30
N VAL A 96 10.14 4.39 2.68
CA VAL A 96 10.46 4.78 4.06
C VAL A 96 9.21 5.41 4.65
N ASN A 97 8.51 4.62 5.46
CA ASN A 97 7.23 5.02 5.98
C ASN A 97 7.53 6.08 7.05
N MET A 98 6.69 7.11 7.17
CA MET A 98 6.92 8.17 8.18
C MET A 98 7.03 7.61 9.62
N SER A 99 6.51 6.40 9.85
CA SER A 99 6.69 5.63 11.09
C SER A 99 8.16 5.32 11.41
N ASP A 100 8.98 5.05 10.40
CA ASP A 100 10.34 4.54 10.59
C ASP A 100 11.33 5.68 10.88
N MET A 101 11.01 6.89 10.42
CA MET A 101 11.79 8.11 10.70
C MET A 101 11.29 8.88 11.95
N GLN A 102 10.18 8.43 12.55
CA GLN A 102 9.52 9.10 13.68
C GLN A 102 10.45 9.24 14.89
N GLY A 103 11.28 8.22 15.17
CA GLY A 103 12.24 8.25 16.27
C GLY A 103 13.26 9.38 16.14
N CYS A 104 13.82 9.57 14.93
CA CYS A 104 14.80 10.63 14.67
C CYS A 104 14.18 12.03 14.82
N PHE A 105 12.93 12.23 14.40
CA PHE A 105 12.24 13.50 14.56
C PHE A 105 11.97 13.84 16.03
N PHE A 106 11.61 12.86 16.86
CA PHE A 106 11.44 13.08 18.29
C PHE A 106 12.75 13.46 18.98
N LEU A 107 13.85 12.77 18.66
CA LEU A 107 15.18 13.09 19.22
C LEU A 107 15.63 14.50 18.84
N LEU A 108 15.46 14.89 17.57
CA LEU A 108 15.75 16.25 17.12
C LEU A 108 14.90 17.30 17.84
N PHE A 109 13.59 17.03 17.98
CA PHE A 109 12.68 17.95 18.67
C PHE A 109 13.07 18.15 20.13
N ILE A 110 13.35 17.06 20.86
CA ILE A 110 13.77 17.13 22.27
C ILE A 110 15.11 17.87 22.41
N GLY A 111 16.07 17.61 21.52
CA GLY A 111 17.37 18.27 21.54
C GLY A 111 17.28 19.78 21.31
N VAL A 112 16.51 20.20 20.30
CA VAL A 112 16.30 21.63 20.02
C VAL A 112 15.50 22.30 21.14
N PHE A 113 14.43 21.66 21.61
CA PHE A 113 13.59 22.19 22.68
C PHE A 113 14.36 22.38 23.98
N SER A 114 15.16 21.39 24.40
CA SER A 114 16.02 21.49 25.58
C SER A 114 17.04 22.63 25.46
N SER A 115 17.64 22.79 24.28
CA SER A 115 18.63 23.86 24.03
C SER A 115 17.98 25.25 24.12
N VAL A 116 16.79 25.42 23.54
CA VAL A 116 16.02 26.66 23.60
C VAL A 116 15.59 26.99 25.04
N LEU A 117 15.16 25.98 25.82
CA LEU A 117 14.81 26.18 27.22
C LEU A 117 16.01 26.62 28.08
N LEU A 118 17.18 26.02 27.87
CA LEU A 118 18.39 26.40 28.59
C LEU A 118 18.84 27.82 28.24
N MET A 119 18.93 28.16 26.96
CA MET A 119 19.27 29.52 26.52
C MET A 119 18.23 30.55 26.99
N GLY A 120 16.95 30.22 26.87
CA GLY A 120 15.85 31.07 27.33
C GLY A 120 15.92 31.31 28.84
N GLY A 121 16.15 30.25 29.62
CA GLY A 121 16.30 30.33 31.08
C GLY A 121 17.48 31.19 31.51
N GLU A 122 18.65 31.03 30.89
CA GLU A 122 19.82 31.86 31.17
C GLU A 122 19.61 33.33 30.82
N CYS A 123 19.02 33.60 29.65
CA CYS A 123 18.68 34.96 29.23
C CYS A 123 17.67 35.61 30.17
N PHE A 124 16.66 34.86 30.59
CA PHE A 124 15.65 35.33 31.54
C PHE A 124 16.26 35.64 32.91
N MET A 125 17.09 34.75 33.44
CA MET A 125 17.81 34.96 34.71
C MET A 125 18.74 36.16 34.65
N LYS A 126 19.50 36.33 33.55
CA LYS A 126 20.37 37.51 33.34
C LYS A 126 19.56 38.79 33.27
N TRP A 127 18.43 38.76 32.57
CA TRP A 127 17.57 39.92 32.41
C TRP A 127 16.86 40.30 33.71
N TRP A 128 16.36 39.32 34.48
CA TRP A 128 15.83 39.53 35.82
C TRP A 128 16.88 40.07 36.78
N LYS A 129 18.11 39.54 36.76
CA LYS A 129 19.21 40.06 37.59
C LYS A 129 19.56 41.50 37.20
N LYS A 130 19.59 41.84 35.90
CA LYS A 130 19.81 43.20 35.42
C LYS A 130 18.69 44.16 35.86
N ARG A 131 17.42 43.75 35.75
CA ARG A 131 16.27 44.53 36.26
C ARG A 131 16.29 44.72 37.77
N LYS A 132 16.71 43.69 38.53
CA LYS A 132 16.83 43.77 39.98
C LYS A 132 18.00 44.68 40.41
N GLN A 133 19.12 44.66 39.69
CA GLN A 133 20.24 45.59 39.92
C GLN A 133 19.90 47.04 39.52
N GLN A 134 19.10 47.26 38.47
CA GLN A 134 18.62 48.61 38.10
C GLN A 134 17.65 49.21 39.13
N ASN A 135 16.90 48.39 39.86
CA ASN A 135 16.02 48.86 40.94
C ASN A 135 16.75 49.09 42.28
N VAL A 136 18.03 48.73 42.41
CA VAL A 136 18.85 49.03 43.60
C VAL A 136 19.76 50.21 43.28
N ILE A 137 19.25 51.42 43.53
CA ILE A 137 20.03 52.66 43.48
C ILE A 137 21.13 52.54 44.55
N ARG A 138 22.39 52.40 44.12
CA ARG A 138 23.54 52.52 45.03
C ARG A 138 23.72 54.00 45.34
N PRO A 139 23.74 54.44 46.60
CA PRO A 139 24.11 55.81 46.92
C PRO A 139 25.58 55.99 46.55
N PHE A 140 25.88 57.02 45.76
CA PHE A 140 27.24 57.51 45.56
C PHE A 140 27.70 58.08 46.91
N ILE A 141 28.74 57.47 47.49
CA ILE A 141 29.47 58.03 48.62
C ILE A 141 30.71 58.71 48.01
N SER A 142 30.86 59.99 48.31
CA SER A 142 31.99 60.88 47.95
C SER A 142 33.31 60.41 48.53
#